data_AF-G8S034-F1
#
_entry.id   AF-G8S034-F1
#
_cell.length_a   1.000
_cell.length_b   1.000
_cell.length_c   1.000
_cell.angle_alpha   90.00
_cell.angle_beta   90.00
_cell.angle_gamma   90.00
#
_symmetry.space_group_name_H-M   'P 1'
#
loop_
_entity.id
_entity.type
_entity.pdbx_description
1 polymer ?
#
loop_
_entity_poly.entity_id
_entity_poly.type
_entity_poly.pdbx_seq_one_letter_code
_entity_poly.pdbx_strand_id
1 'polypeptide(L)'
;MVELLAEREPAEIASFAQPLWDLLAESYRVELWAAAYVVNGGASDDGFDYFRGWLITQGRTVFQQAVADPDTLADNPIVIQSAAAGECLEDGDVLNVASNAYLAATGHELPHDAFTIRYPELDFTWDFDDEAEMRQRLPRLTDLHYQSAEA
;
A
#
# COMPACT_ATOMS: atom_id res chain seq x y z
N MET A 1 -13.78 -9.13 -0.83
CA MET A 1 -13.44 -9.03 0.60
C MET A 1 -14.61 -8.50 1.42
N VAL A 2 -15.24 -7.39 1.00
CA VAL A 2 -16.42 -6.80 1.66
C VAL A 2 -17.56 -7.81 1.88
N GLU A 3 -17.97 -8.55 0.85
CA GLU A 3 -19.07 -9.51 0.92
C GLU A 3 -18.84 -10.58 2.01
N LEU A 4 -17.65 -11.18 2.04
CA LEU A 4 -17.28 -12.18 3.04
C LEU A 4 -17.25 -11.63 4.46
N LEU A 5 -16.80 -10.38 4.62
CA LEU A 5 -16.76 -9.73 5.93
C LEU A 5 -18.18 -9.34 6.38
N ALA A 6 -19.05 -8.93 5.46
CA ALA A 6 -20.44 -8.55 5.74
C ALA A 6 -21.32 -9.72 6.25
N GLU A 7 -20.88 -10.96 6.03
CA GLU A 7 -21.53 -12.16 6.58
C GLU A 7 -21.16 -12.44 8.05
N ARG A 8 -20.27 -11.65 8.64
CA ARG A 8 -19.81 -11.79 10.03
C ARG A 8 -20.66 -10.98 11.00
N GLU A 9 -20.51 -11.26 12.30
CA GLU A 9 -21.18 -10.47 13.32
C GLU A 9 -20.67 -9.01 13.31
N PRO A 10 -21.53 -7.99 13.52
CA PRO A 10 -21.10 -6.59 13.45
C PRO A 10 -19.89 -6.24 14.31
N ALA A 11 -19.78 -6.86 15.50
CA ALA A 11 -18.62 -6.70 16.37
C ALA A 11 -17.32 -7.26 15.77
N GLU A 12 -17.40 -8.37 15.03
CA GLU A 12 -16.24 -8.94 14.32
C GLU A 12 -15.82 -8.04 13.17
N ILE A 13 -16.78 -7.51 12.40
CA ILE A 13 -16.52 -6.55 11.32
C ILE A 13 -15.83 -5.30 11.88
N ALA A 14 -16.35 -4.74 12.98
CA ALA A 14 -15.75 -3.57 13.61
C ALA A 14 -14.32 -3.88 14.11
N SER A 15 -14.11 -5.04 14.72
CA SER A 15 -12.78 -5.44 15.21
C SER A 15 -11.76 -5.66 14.10
N PHE A 16 -12.20 -5.93 12.85
CA PHE A 16 -11.31 -6.06 11.69
C PHE A 16 -10.64 -4.73 11.31
N ALA A 17 -11.24 -3.59 11.68
CA ALA A 17 -10.67 -2.28 11.35
C ALA A 17 -9.29 -2.10 11.98
N GLN A 18 -9.09 -2.44 13.25
CA GLN A 18 -7.82 -2.19 13.93
C GLN A 18 -6.62 -2.90 13.27
N PRO A 19 -6.65 -4.22 12.98
CA PRO A 19 -5.55 -4.87 12.28
C PRO A 19 -5.24 -4.31 10.89
N LEU A 20 -6.26 -3.88 10.14
CA LEU A 20 -6.05 -3.23 8.84
C LEU A 20 -5.26 -1.91 9.01
N TRP A 21 -5.68 -1.08 9.96
CA TRP A 21 -5.03 0.19 10.24
C TRP A 21 -3.66 0.03 10.90
N ASP A 22 -3.42 -1.05 11.65
CA ASP A 22 -2.09 -1.40 12.16
C ASP A 22 -1.12 -1.72 11.01
N LEU A 23 -1.56 -2.46 9.98
CA LEU A 23 -0.75 -2.74 8.79
C LEU A 23 -0.46 -1.46 8.00
N LEU A 24 -1.45 -0.57 7.88
CA LEU A 24 -1.22 0.74 7.28
C LEU A 24 -0.19 1.52 8.10
N ALA A 25 -0.32 1.60 9.42
CA ALA A 25 0.66 2.27 10.27
C ALA A 25 2.08 1.68 10.15
N GLU A 26 2.20 0.35 10.08
CA GLU A 26 3.48 -0.36 9.94
C GLU A 26 4.17 -0.06 8.60
N SER A 27 3.38 0.07 7.53
CA SER A 27 3.85 0.33 6.16
C SER A 27 3.99 1.83 5.83
N TYR A 28 3.65 2.73 6.74
CA TYR A 28 3.85 4.17 6.55
C TYR A 28 5.32 4.55 6.76
N ARG A 29 6.11 4.38 5.70
CA ARG A 29 7.57 4.54 5.70
C ARG A 29 8.04 5.29 4.45
N VAL A 30 9.05 6.13 4.58
CA VAL A 30 9.59 6.91 3.46
C VAL A 30 10.22 6.00 2.39
N GLU A 31 10.79 4.87 2.79
CA GLU A 31 11.36 3.90 1.85
C GLU A 31 10.27 3.19 1.03
N LEU A 32 9.11 2.92 1.63
CA LEU A 32 7.96 2.41 0.88
C LEU A 32 7.33 3.49 0.00
N TRP A 33 7.37 4.75 0.42
CA TRP A 33 6.99 5.89 -0.43
C TRP A 33 7.89 5.95 -1.67
N ALA A 34 9.21 5.82 -1.50
CA ALA A 34 10.16 5.75 -2.61
C ALA A 34 9.79 4.61 -3.58
N ALA A 35 9.44 3.43 -3.06
CA ALA A 35 9.03 2.31 -3.91
C ALA A 35 7.73 2.59 -4.66
N ALA A 36 6.71 3.17 -3.99
CA ALA A 36 5.48 3.60 -4.65
C ALA A 36 5.77 4.61 -5.76
N TYR A 37 6.67 5.57 -5.51
CA TYR A 37 7.10 6.57 -6.48
C TYR A 37 7.72 5.94 -7.73
N VAL A 38 8.63 4.97 -7.56
CA VAL A 38 9.24 4.26 -8.70
C VAL A 38 8.21 3.42 -9.45
N VAL A 39 7.41 2.64 -8.73
CA VAL A 39 6.47 1.67 -9.33
C VAL A 39 5.34 2.37 -10.09
N ASN A 40 4.79 3.45 -9.53
CA ASN A 40 3.64 4.17 -10.10
C ASN A 40 4.06 5.38 -10.95
N GLY A 41 5.36 5.70 -11.05
CA GLY A 41 5.86 6.89 -11.75
C GLY A 41 5.51 8.20 -11.05
N GLY A 42 5.38 8.15 -9.72
CA GLY A 42 4.98 9.25 -8.86
C GLY A 42 4.15 8.74 -7.67
N ALA A 43 4.07 9.53 -6.59
CA ALA A 43 3.20 9.23 -5.45
C ALA A 43 2.72 10.53 -4.80
N SER A 44 1.41 10.63 -4.57
CA SER A 44 0.79 11.59 -3.64
C SER A 44 0.50 10.92 -2.30
N ASP A 45 0.04 11.66 -1.30
CA ASP A 45 -0.41 11.08 -0.02
C ASP A 45 -1.48 9.99 -0.25
N ASP A 46 -2.52 10.30 -1.02
CA ASP A 46 -3.59 9.35 -1.34
C ASP A 46 -3.07 8.17 -2.19
N GLY A 47 -2.22 8.44 -3.18
CA GLY A 47 -1.64 7.38 -4.02
C GLY A 47 -0.76 6.42 -3.20
N PHE A 48 -0.03 6.94 -2.21
CA PHE A 48 0.74 6.11 -1.29
C PHE A 48 -0.15 5.27 -0.37
N ASP A 49 -1.25 5.84 0.12
CA ASP A 49 -2.27 5.12 0.89
C ASP A 49 -2.86 3.95 0.07
N TYR A 50 -3.18 4.18 -1.20
CA TYR A 50 -3.71 3.15 -2.09
C TYR A 50 -2.67 2.10 -2.49
N PHE A 51 -1.42 2.50 -2.70
CA PHE A 51 -0.31 1.58 -2.91
C PHE A 51 -0.13 0.63 -1.72
N ARG A 52 -0.21 1.16 -0.48
CA ARG A 52 -0.16 0.33 0.73
C ARG A 52 -1.39 -0.57 0.86
N GLY A 53 -2.56 -0.09 0.45
CA GLY A 53 -3.78 -0.91 0.29
C GLY A 53 -3.54 -2.11 -0.63
N TRP A 54 -2.97 -1.87 -1.82
CA TRP A 54 -2.56 -2.93 -2.74
C TRP A 54 -1.51 -3.86 -2.13
N LEU A 55 -0.50 -3.33 -1.42
CA LEU A 55 0.57 -4.12 -0.83
C LEU A 55 0.02 -5.13 0.21
N ILE A 56 -1.00 -4.73 0.98
CA ILE A 56 -1.68 -5.60 1.94
C ILE A 56 -2.33 -6.79 1.23
N THR A 57 -2.89 -6.61 0.02
CA THR A 57 -3.53 -7.70 -0.74
C THR A 57 -2.53 -8.70 -1.32
N GLN A 58 -1.23 -8.36 -1.38
CA GLN A 58 -0.17 -9.28 -1.81
C GLN A 58 0.13 -10.37 -0.78
N GLY A 59 -0.46 -10.26 0.41
CA GLY A 59 -0.35 -11.23 1.48
C GLY A 59 0.86 -10.98 2.38
N ARG A 60 0.85 -11.67 3.53
CA ARG A 60 1.76 -11.42 4.66
C ARG A 60 3.24 -11.43 4.26
N THR A 61 3.68 -12.43 3.49
CA THR A 61 5.11 -12.60 3.18
C THR A 61 5.63 -11.43 2.34
N VAL A 62 4.91 -11.06 1.27
CA VAL A 62 5.30 -9.95 0.40
C VAL A 62 5.25 -8.63 1.17
N PHE A 63 4.18 -8.40 1.93
CA PHE A 63 4.04 -7.21 2.76
C PHE A 63 5.22 -7.04 3.73
N GLN A 64 5.56 -8.08 4.50
CA GLN A 64 6.64 -8.02 5.48
C GLN A 64 8.01 -7.85 4.84
N GLN A 65 8.25 -8.48 3.69
CA GLN A 65 9.49 -8.31 2.94
C GLN A 65 9.62 -6.88 2.42
N ALA A 66 8.58 -6.33 1.80
CA ALA A 66 8.58 -4.97 1.28
C ALA A 66 8.69 -3.89 2.37
N VAL A 67 8.07 -4.10 3.54
CA VAL A 67 8.22 -3.19 4.69
C VAL A 67 9.65 -3.18 5.23
N ALA A 68 10.35 -4.32 5.16
CA ALA A 68 11.74 -4.43 5.61
C ALA A 68 12.74 -3.94 4.56
N ASP A 69 12.47 -4.22 3.29
CA ASP A 69 13.29 -3.89 2.13
C ASP A 69 12.37 -3.70 0.90
N PRO A 70 11.99 -2.46 0.57
CA PRO A 70 11.06 -2.19 -0.53
C PRO A 70 11.57 -2.66 -1.90
N ASP A 71 12.89 -2.77 -2.09
CA ASP A 71 13.49 -3.20 -3.36
C ASP A 71 13.21 -4.68 -3.67
N THR A 72 12.74 -5.45 -2.68
CA THR A 72 12.22 -6.82 -2.89
C THR A 72 10.97 -6.86 -3.77
N LEU A 73 10.24 -5.74 -3.91
CA LEU A 73 9.08 -5.66 -4.80
C LEU A 73 9.44 -5.89 -6.27
N ALA A 74 10.69 -5.71 -6.67
CA ALA A 74 11.16 -6.03 -8.02
C ALA A 74 11.01 -7.53 -8.37
N ASP A 75 10.87 -8.42 -7.39
CA ASP A 75 10.58 -9.85 -7.60
C ASP A 75 9.08 -10.17 -7.70
N ASN A 76 8.21 -9.21 -7.40
CA ASN A 76 6.77 -9.45 -7.42
C ASN A 76 6.28 -9.52 -8.88
N PRO A 77 5.62 -10.62 -9.31
CA PRO A 77 5.14 -10.77 -10.68
C PRO A 77 4.19 -9.66 -11.15
N ILE A 78 3.41 -9.08 -10.24
CA ILE A 78 2.47 -7.98 -10.55
C ILE A 78 3.24 -6.68 -10.78
N VAL A 79 4.29 -6.40 -10.02
CA VAL A 79 5.18 -5.24 -10.22
C VAL A 79 5.92 -5.35 -11.55
N ILE A 80 6.42 -6.54 -11.90
CA ILE A 80 7.05 -6.79 -13.20
C ILE A 80 6.06 -6.56 -14.35
N GLN A 81 4.82 -6.99 -14.19
CA GLN A 81 3.77 -6.76 -15.20
C GLN A 81 3.40 -5.29 -15.30
N SER A 82 3.29 -4.58 -14.18
CA SER A 82 2.92 -3.17 -14.17
C SER A 82 3.99 -2.30 -14.82
N ALA A 83 5.27 -2.62 -14.62
CA ALA A 83 6.39 -1.98 -15.30
C ALA A 83 6.29 -2.06 -16.83
N ALA A 84 5.82 -3.20 -17.36
CA ALA A 84 5.65 -3.40 -18.80
C ALA A 84 4.37 -2.74 -19.35
N ALA A 85 3.32 -2.63 -18.53
CA ALA A 85 2.02 -2.08 -18.91
C ALA A 85 1.90 -0.57 -18.68
N GLY A 86 2.76 0.02 -17.83
CA GLY A 86 2.64 1.41 -17.37
C GLY A 86 1.43 1.61 -16.45
N GLU A 87 1.05 0.58 -15.69
CA GLU A 87 -0.10 0.62 -14.78
C GLU A 87 0.32 0.96 -13.35
N CYS A 88 -0.46 1.78 -12.66
CA CYS A 88 -0.26 2.04 -11.23
C CYS A 88 -0.80 0.88 -10.39
N LEU A 89 -0.09 0.59 -9.31
CA LEU A 89 -0.49 -0.42 -8.33
C LEU A 89 -1.12 0.29 -7.13
N GLU A 90 -2.44 0.39 -7.16
CA GLU A 90 -3.24 1.10 -6.17
C GLU A 90 -4.53 0.34 -5.89
N ASP A 91 -4.89 0.19 -4.62
CA ASP A 91 -6.17 -0.39 -4.19
C ASP A 91 -6.70 0.37 -2.97
N GLY A 92 -7.43 1.46 -3.24
CA GLY A 92 -8.07 2.28 -2.20
C GLY A 92 -9.32 1.64 -1.59
N ASP A 93 -9.92 0.63 -2.25
CA ASP A 93 -11.09 -0.05 -1.73
C ASP A 93 -10.75 -0.84 -0.46
N VAL A 94 -9.52 -1.37 -0.37
CA VAL A 94 -8.99 -2.07 0.81
C VAL A 94 -9.12 -1.24 2.08
N LEU A 95 -8.85 0.06 2.01
CA LEU A 95 -8.88 0.98 3.16
C LEU A 95 -10.30 1.12 3.73
N ASN A 96 -11.32 0.88 2.91
CA ASN A 96 -12.72 1.05 3.27
C ASN A 96 -13.44 -0.28 3.54
N VAL A 97 -12.75 -1.41 3.50
CA VAL A 97 -13.38 -2.73 3.60
C VAL A 97 -14.17 -2.94 4.89
N ALA A 98 -13.63 -2.50 6.04
CA ALA A 98 -14.33 -2.61 7.31
C ALA A 98 -15.61 -1.77 7.31
N SER A 99 -15.50 -0.52 6.87
CA SER A 99 -16.62 0.43 6.80
C SER A 99 -17.71 -0.04 5.84
N ASN A 100 -17.32 -0.49 4.64
CA ASN A 100 -18.23 -0.97 3.61
C ASN A 100 -18.93 -2.27 4.05
N ALA A 101 -18.22 -3.19 4.70
CA ALA A 101 -18.82 -4.42 5.21
C ALA A 101 -19.78 -4.13 6.36
N TYR A 102 -19.42 -3.21 7.27
CA TYR A 102 -20.27 -2.86 8.40
C TYR A 102 -21.55 -2.17 7.92
N LEU A 103 -21.43 -1.27 6.94
CA LEU A 103 -22.57 -0.62 6.29
C LEU A 103 -23.48 -1.64 5.60
N ALA A 104 -22.90 -2.60 4.87
CA ALA A 104 -23.67 -3.65 4.20
C ALA A 104 -24.40 -4.58 5.19
N ALA A 105 -23.75 -4.95 6.29
CA ALA A 105 -24.30 -5.87 7.28
C ALA A 105 -25.36 -5.22 8.19
N THR A 106 -25.19 -3.94 8.53
CA THR A 106 -25.99 -3.28 9.58
C THR A 106 -26.86 -2.14 9.06
N GLY A 107 -26.58 -1.58 7.88
CA GLY A 107 -27.18 -0.35 7.38
C GLY A 107 -26.69 0.93 8.08
N HIS A 108 -25.66 0.85 8.93
CA HIS A 108 -25.11 1.98 9.68
C HIS A 108 -23.63 2.19 9.37
N GLU A 109 -23.12 3.41 9.61
CA GLU A 109 -21.69 3.69 9.52
C GLU A 109 -20.90 2.93 10.60
N LEU A 110 -19.66 2.58 10.28
CA LEU A 110 -18.74 1.99 11.24
C LEU A 110 -18.51 2.97 12.42
N PRO A 111 -18.53 2.50 13.68
CA PRO A 111 -18.25 3.35 14.83
C PRO A 111 -16.91 4.09 14.66
N HIS A 112 -16.90 5.41 14.93
CA HIS A 112 -15.70 6.24 14.76
C HIS A 112 -14.52 5.82 15.65
N ASP A 113 -14.77 5.06 16.70
CA ASP A 113 -13.78 4.53 17.65
C ASP A 113 -13.42 3.05 17.37
N ALA A 114 -13.85 2.48 16.25
CA ALA A 114 -13.57 1.09 15.88
C ALA A 114 -12.06 0.80 15.69
N PHE A 115 -11.26 1.84 15.46
CA PHE A 115 -9.81 1.74 15.37
C PHE A 115 -9.14 3.03 15.85
N THR A 116 -7.86 2.92 16.16
CA THR A 116 -6.97 4.06 16.39
C THR A 116 -5.78 3.95 15.46
N ILE A 117 -5.26 5.10 15.01
CA ILE A 117 -4.07 5.13 14.19
C ILE A 117 -3.09 6.19 14.68
N ARG A 118 -1.81 5.86 14.59
CA ARG A 118 -0.71 6.80 14.82
C ARG A 118 0.35 6.55 13.76
N TYR A 119 0.39 7.44 12.79
CA TYR A 119 1.49 7.46 11.83
C TYR A 119 2.72 8.12 12.43
N PRO A 120 3.93 7.59 12.19
CA PRO A 120 5.15 8.35 12.42
C PRO A 120 5.22 9.53 11.44
N GLU A 121 5.99 10.55 11.80
CA GLU A 121 6.37 11.58 10.83
C GLU A 121 7.34 10.95 9.80
N LEU A 122 7.07 11.15 8.52
CA LEU A 122 7.97 10.72 7.45
C LEU A 122 9.06 11.76 7.22
N ASP A 123 10.28 11.28 7.05
CA ASP A 123 11.44 12.12 6.76
C ASP A 123 11.68 12.22 5.24
N PHE A 124 11.17 13.28 4.62
CA PHE A 124 11.36 13.57 3.20
C PHE A 124 12.66 14.34 2.92
N THR A 125 13.76 13.94 3.58
CA THR A 125 15.06 14.62 3.43
C THR A 125 15.72 14.41 2.08
N TRP A 126 15.30 13.42 1.30
CA TRP A 126 15.83 13.16 -0.04
C TRP A 126 14.82 13.42 -1.15
N ASP A 127 15.34 13.71 -2.35
CA ASP A 127 14.55 14.05 -3.53
C ASP A 127 14.23 12.78 -4.33
N PHE A 128 12.95 12.42 -4.46
CA PHE A 128 12.54 11.25 -5.23
C PHE A 128 12.69 11.44 -6.74
N ASP A 129 12.86 12.69 -7.21
CA ASP A 129 13.19 12.99 -8.61
C ASP A 129 14.71 12.84 -8.89
N ASP A 130 15.55 12.67 -7.87
CA ASP A 130 16.97 12.33 -8.06
C ASP A 130 17.11 10.83 -8.41
N GLU A 131 17.12 10.55 -9.70
CA GLU A 131 17.30 9.20 -10.26
C GLU A 131 18.56 8.48 -9.76
N ALA A 132 19.64 9.22 -9.47
CA ALA A 132 20.88 8.62 -8.96
C ALA A 132 20.72 8.18 -7.50
N GLU A 133 20.07 8.99 -6.67
CA GLU A 133 19.72 8.61 -5.29
C GLU A 133 18.72 7.44 -5.28
N MET A 134 17.71 7.46 -6.15
CA MET A 134 16.74 6.37 -6.27
C MET A 134 17.39 5.06 -6.72
N ARG A 135 18.32 5.09 -7.68
CA ARG A 135 19.11 3.91 -8.08
C ARG A 135 20.00 3.38 -6.97
N GLN A 136 20.50 4.24 -6.09
CA GLN A 136 21.31 3.79 -4.95
C GLN A 136 20.45 3.08 -3.90
N ARG A 137 19.22 3.54 -3.67
CA ARG A 137 18.32 3.04 -2.62
C ARG A 137 17.48 1.85 -3.06
N LEU A 138 16.96 1.88 -4.29
CA LEU A 138 16.07 0.89 -4.88
C LEU A 138 16.61 0.41 -6.23
N PRO A 139 17.83 -0.17 -6.27
CA PRO A 139 18.50 -0.50 -7.53
C PRO A 139 17.68 -1.45 -8.41
N ARG A 140 16.96 -2.42 -7.83
CA ARG A 140 16.24 -3.43 -8.62
C ARG A 140 14.94 -2.89 -9.18
N LEU A 141 14.20 -2.11 -8.38
CA LEU A 141 12.98 -1.44 -8.85
C LEU A 141 13.28 -0.39 -9.92
N THR A 142 14.33 0.40 -9.74
CA THR A 142 14.72 1.42 -10.73
C THR A 142 15.23 0.80 -12.02
N ASP A 143 16.00 -0.29 -11.97
CA ASP A 143 16.40 -1.05 -13.17
C ASP A 143 15.18 -1.57 -13.94
N LEU A 144 14.13 -2.00 -13.23
CA LEU A 144 12.90 -2.52 -13.82
C LEU A 144 12.03 -1.42 -14.47
N HIS A 145 11.88 -0.26 -13.83
CA HIS A 145 10.94 0.78 -14.25
C HIS A 145 11.57 1.88 -15.13
N TYR A 146 12.84 2.22 -14.95
CA TYR A 146 13.48 3.30 -15.71
C TYR A 146 14.01 2.85 -17.08
N GLN A 147 14.39 1.58 -17.25
CA GLN A 147 14.84 1.06 -18.55
C GLN A 147 13.70 1.00 -19.58
N SER A 148 12.44 0.96 -19.13
CA SER A 148 11.25 0.95 -19.99
C SER A 148 10.90 2.33 -20.57
N ALA A 149 11.51 3.42 -20.10
CA ALA A 149 11.25 4.78 -20.56
C ALA A 149 12.11 5.22 -21.77
N GLU A 150 13.13 4.45 -22.15
CA GLU A 150 14.05 4.76 -23.27
C GLU A 150 13.70 4.05 -24.61
N ALA A 151 12.56 3.34 -24.69
CA ALA A 151 12.13 2.60 -25.88
C ALA A 151 10.94 3.27 -26.60
#